data_AF-A0A522FUI1-F1
#
_entry.id   AF-A0A522FUI1-F1
#
_cell.length_a   1.000
_cell.length_b   1.000
_cell.length_c   1.000
_cell.angle_alpha   90.00
_cell.angle_beta   90.00
_cell.angle_gamma   90.00
#
_symmetry.space_group_name_H-M   'P 1'
#
loop_
_entity.id
_entity.type
_entity.pdbx_description
1 polymer ?
#
loop_
_entity_poly.entity_id
_entity_poly.type
_entity_poly.pdbx_seq_one_letter_code
_entity_poly.pdbx_strand_id
1 'polypeptide(L)'
;MNKINKINLIILPIIFAVLLFLGCERKGEEEEIPLSKEQIDSIKKAEIEKEIASHDTFPKITYTQVVIRDRAHLQLIFDKIKNPNTEFPNLKVLATLNRKELRFFGVGQTIVVPDTIIENMLAYSCFPQYYPGAKNIKKIIIVTNKFQAYACYEYGHLVRFAASNTGKERTQTYPGRYSLEWKEAVHRSSLDSEWVMPFNFNFHSEAGNAFHQFMMPGRPVSHSCCRQFMDDAKWLFYWGEGYKKNANGKKIPLSGTPVVLIDHFDFARKTGGPWLDFKSNKDSVLTLPEDPMEVEEALIPMCQIPEGSRGSLRNRERYVHAEDTLRARGVIRPGVKLIVSVDYNKLRRLKELKEIRAREAKEAHKKKENESLNHE
;
A
#
# COMPACT_ATOMS: atom_id res chain seq x y z
N MET A 1 -63.55 25.01 66.79
CA MET A 1 -63.18 25.08 65.36
C MET A 1 -62.93 26.53 64.98
N ASN A 2 -61.77 26.79 64.38
CA ASN A 2 -61.32 28.01 63.70
C ASN A 2 -61.44 29.35 64.43
N LYS A 3 -60.30 29.92 64.81
CA LYS A 3 -59.79 31.14 64.14
C LYS A 3 -58.34 31.46 64.50
N ILE A 4 -57.62 31.72 63.42
CA ILE A 4 -56.30 32.31 63.22
C ILE A 4 -56.01 33.43 64.23
N ASN A 5 -54.85 33.36 64.89
CA ASN A 5 -54.26 34.51 65.58
C ASN A 5 -53.05 35.02 64.79
N LYS A 6 -53.09 36.33 64.56
CA LYS A 6 -52.10 37.18 63.92
C LYS A 6 -51.65 38.18 64.98
N ILE A 7 -50.36 38.54 64.96
CA ILE A 7 -49.85 39.90 65.29
C ILE A 7 -49.85 40.19 66.82
N ASN A 8 -48.86 40.78 67.50
CA ASN A 8 -47.73 41.62 67.12
C ASN A 8 -46.59 41.53 68.16
N LEU A 9 -45.37 41.83 67.70
CA LEU A 9 -44.16 42.05 68.49
C LEU A 9 -44.15 43.50 69.03
N ILE A 10 -43.84 43.71 70.32
CA ILE A 10 -43.46 45.02 70.88
C ILE A 10 -41.95 45.04 71.08
N ILE A 11 -41.34 46.11 70.57
CA ILE A 11 -39.91 46.42 70.48
C ILE A 11 -39.51 47.32 71.67
N LEU A 12 -38.24 47.24 72.11
CA LEU A 12 -37.25 48.33 72.35
C LEU A 12 -36.37 48.05 73.61
N PRO A 13 -35.19 48.70 73.76
CA PRO A 13 -33.91 48.53 73.05
C PRO A 13 -32.79 48.01 74.00
N ILE A 14 -31.58 47.72 73.49
CA ILE A 14 -30.27 48.10 74.10
C ILE A 14 -29.15 47.71 73.13
N ILE A 15 -28.61 48.74 72.47
CA ILE A 15 -27.19 49.07 72.21
C ILE A 15 -26.17 47.92 72.39
N PHE A 16 -25.44 47.53 71.33
CA PHE A 16 -23.96 47.65 71.28
C PHE A 16 -23.34 47.30 69.92
N ALA A 17 -22.39 48.17 69.53
CA ALA A 17 -21.24 47.98 68.63
C ALA A 17 -21.44 47.44 67.20
N VAL A 18 -21.39 48.39 66.27
CA VAL A 18 -21.00 48.19 64.87
C VAL A 18 -19.53 47.74 64.79
N LEU A 19 -19.28 46.56 64.23
CA LEU A 19 -18.01 46.20 63.61
C LEU A 19 -18.29 45.85 62.14
N LEU A 20 -17.87 46.77 61.27
CA LEU A 20 -17.88 46.63 59.82
C LEU A 20 -16.93 45.50 59.41
N PHE A 21 -17.48 44.35 59.04
CA PHE A 21 -16.83 43.46 58.08
C PHE A 21 -17.51 43.63 56.74
N LEU A 22 -16.86 44.41 55.86
CA LEU A 22 -17.11 44.42 54.42
C LEU A 22 -16.83 43.00 53.89
N GLY A 23 -17.89 42.20 53.78
CA GLY A 23 -17.87 40.97 52.99
C GLY A 23 -17.83 41.34 51.52
N CYS A 24 -16.63 41.45 50.95
CA CYS A 24 -16.45 41.41 49.51
C CYS A 24 -16.80 40.01 49.02
N GLU A 25 -17.94 39.88 48.34
CA GLU A 25 -18.30 38.75 47.51
C GLU A 25 -17.30 38.69 46.34
N ARG A 26 -16.16 38.00 46.53
CA ARG A 26 -15.26 37.66 45.42
C ARG A 26 -15.97 36.61 44.57
N LYS A 27 -16.52 37.03 43.44
CA LYS A 27 -16.66 36.16 42.27
C LYS A 27 -15.29 35.53 42.05
N GLY A 28 -15.15 34.26 42.39
CA GLY A 28 -14.04 33.46 41.89
C GLY A 28 -14.18 33.42 40.39
N GLU A 29 -13.38 34.20 39.69
CA GLU A 29 -13.07 33.90 38.30
C GLU A 29 -12.38 32.54 38.32
N GLU A 30 -13.06 31.51 37.81
CA GLU A 30 -12.38 30.29 37.38
C GLU A 30 -11.40 30.74 36.29
N GLU A 31 -10.11 30.91 36.65
CA GLU A 31 -9.04 31.06 35.68
C GLU A 31 -9.04 29.79 34.83
N GLU A 32 -9.64 29.85 33.64
CA GLU A 32 -9.40 28.85 32.59
C GLU A 32 -7.92 28.89 32.23
N ILE A 33 -7.13 28.00 32.83
CA ILE A 33 -5.74 27.82 32.47
C ILE A 33 -5.72 27.39 30.99
N PRO A 34 -5.14 28.21 30.08
CA PRO A 34 -5.13 27.87 28.67
C PRO A 34 -4.33 26.59 28.46
N LEU A 35 -4.93 25.61 27.77
CA LEU A 35 -4.24 24.37 27.43
C LEU A 35 -2.94 24.69 26.67
N SER A 36 -1.85 24.02 27.06
CA SER A 36 -0.60 24.07 26.31
C SER A 36 -0.80 23.48 24.91
N LYS A 37 0.08 23.86 23.97
CA LYS A 37 0.09 23.32 22.61
C LYS A 37 0.13 21.78 22.59
N GLU A 38 0.93 21.19 23.48
CA GLU A 38 1.06 19.73 23.62
C GLU A 38 -0.24 19.07 24.06
N GLN A 39 -0.97 19.68 25.00
CA GLN A 39 -2.28 19.20 25.43
C GLN A 39 -3.31 19.32 24.30
N ILE A 40 -3.30 20.43 23.55
CA ILE A 40 -4.18 20.62 22.39
C ILE A 40 -3.89 19.57 21.30
N ASP A 41 -2.63 19.32 20.99
CA ASP A 41 -2.23 18.33 19.98
C ASP A 41 -2.60 16.91 20.43
N SER A 42 -2.46 16.60 21.71
CA SER A 42 -2.93 15.32 22.28
C SER A 42 -4.44 15.14 22.18
N ILE A 43 -5.23 16.19 22.46
CA ILE A 43 -6.69 16.15 22.36
C ILE A 43 -7.11 15.91 20.90
N LYS A 44 -6.55 16.68 19.97
CA LYS A 44 -6.82 16.52 18.53
C LYS A 44 -6.49 15.09 18.05
N LYS A 45 -5.36 14.54 18.49
CA LYS A 45 -4.98 13.17 18.15
C LYS A 45 -6.00 12.15 18.67
N ALA A 46 -6.44 12.29 19.91
CA ALA A 46 -7.46 11.41 20.50
C ALA A 46 -8.81 11.51 19.78
N GLU A 47 -9.22 12.71 19.35
CA GLU A 47 -10.42 12.93 18.54
C GLU A 47 -10.32 12.23 17.18
N ILE A 48 -9.18 12.35 16.49
CA ILE A 48 -8.90 11.67 15.23
C ILE A 48 -8.94 10.15 15.42
N GLU A 49 -8.30 9.62 16.46
CA GLU A 49 -8.32 8.18 16.76
C GLU A 49 -9.75 7.68 17.01
N LYS A 50 -10.57 8.46 17.73
CA LYS A 50 -11.98 8.15 17.97
C LYS A 50 -12.81 8.18 16.68
N GLU A 51 -12.56 9.15 15.79
CA GLU A 51 -13.21 9.22 14.48
C GLU A 51 -12.83 8.02 13.61
N ILE A 52 -11.55 7.64 13.57
CA ILE A 52 -11.10 6.46 12.83
C ILE A 52 -11.76 5.20 13.39
N ALA A 53 -11.80 5.05 14.71
CA ALA A 53 -12.38 3.89 15.39
C ALA A 53 -13.89 3.76 15.16
N SER A 54 -14.63 4.87 15.08
CA SER A 54 -16.09 4.84 14.89
C SER A 54 -16.51 4.31 13.51
N HIS A 55 -15.62 4.36 12.52
CA HIS A 55 -15.86 3.84 11.18
C HIS A 55 -15.54 2.34 11.04
N ASP A 56 -14.88 1.73 12.03
CA ASP A 56 -14.60 0.31 12.01
C ASP A 56 -15.72 -0.50 12.66
N THR A 57 -16.65 -0.95 11.82
CA THR A 57 -17.83 -1.72 12.22
C THR A 57 -17.62 -3.25 12.19
N PHE A 58 -16.43 -3.71 11.81
CA PHE A 58 -16.16 -5.15 11.69
C PHE A 58 -15.90 -5.77 13.06
N PRO A 59 -16.39 -7.00 13.33
CA PRO A 59 -16.06 -7.70 14.56
C PRO A 59 -14.56 -8.05 14.59
N LYS A 60 -14.06 -8.33 15.79
CA LYS A 60 -12.71 -8.88 15.93
C LYS A 60 -12.67 -10.28 15.31
N ILE A 61 -11.69 -10.50 14.42
CA ILE A 61 -11.39 -11.79 13.82
C ILE A 61 -10.01 -12.21 14.35
N THR A 62 -9.92 -13.35 15.03
CA THR A 62 -8.66 -13.84 15.57
C THR A 62 -7.92 -14.64 14.50
N TYR A 63 -6.61 -14.49 14.47
CA TYR A 63 -5.71 -15.12 13.50
C TYR A 63 -4.81 -16.12 14.20
N THR A 64 -4.77 -17.34 13.67
CA THR A 64 -3.89 -18.40 14.16
C THR A 64 -2.81 -18.69 13.12
N GLN A 65 -1.56 -18.73 13.58
CA GLN A 65 -0.46 -19.24 12.77
C GLN A 65 -0.52 -20.76 12.73
N VAL A 66 -0.55 -21.33 11.53
CA VAL A 66 -0.62 -22.78 11.30
C VAL A 66 0.54 -23.19 10.41
N VAL A 67 1.30 -24.20 10.85
CA VAL A 67 2.31 -24.86 10.01
C VAL A 67 1.62 -25.98 9.22
N ILE A 68 1.74 -25.95 7.90
CA ILE A 68 1.20 -27.00 7.04
C ILE A 68 2.05 -28.26 7.23
N ARG A 69 1.45 -29.34 7.75
CA ARG A 69 2.18 -30.55 8.16
C ARG A 69 2.35 -31.54 7.01
N ASP A 70 1.29 -31.68 6.23
CA ASP A 70 1.19 -32.56 5.07
C ASP A 70 0.03 -32.06 4.17
N ARG A 71 -0.21 -32.73 3.05
CA ARG A 71 -1.27 -32.35 2.10
C ARG A 71 -2.67 -32.55 2.67
N ALA A 72 -2.89 -33.55 3.53
CA ALA A 72 -4.19 -33.78 4.15
C ALA A 72 -4.52 -32.66 5.14
N HIS A 73 -3.54 -32.20 5.92
CA HIS A 73 -3.68 -31.04 6.80
C HIS A 73 -4.03 -29.77 6.01
N LEU A 74 -3.38 -29.52 4.87
CA LEU A 74 -3.72 -28.38 4.00
C LEU A 74 -5.16 -28.46 3.50
N GLN A 75 -5.60 -29.65 3.07
CA GLN A 75 -6.95 -29.88 2.60
C GLN A 75 -7.99 -29.61 3.71
N LEU A 76 -7.73 -30.09 4.93
CA LEU A 76 -8.57 -29.81 6.11
C LEU A 76 -8.69 -28.31 6.41
N ILE A 77 -7.61 -27.54 6.24
CA ILE A 77 -7.66 -26.08 6.41
C ILE A 77 -8.57 -25.46 5.34
N PHE A 78 -8.43 -25.87 4.08
CA PHE A 78 -9.27 -25.36 3.00
C PHE A 78 -10.74 -25.72 3.22
N ASP A 79 -11.04 -26.94 3.65
CA ASP A 79 -12.41 -27.39 3.85
C ASP A 79 -13.11 -26.71 5.03
N LYS A 80 -12.36 -26.36 6.10
CA LYS A 80 -12.89 -25.53 7.20
C LYS A 80 -13.26 -24.10 6.77
N ILE A 81 -12.55 -23.56 5.77
CA ILE A 81 -12.74 -22.19 5.31
C ILE A 81 -13.84 -22.12 4.25
N LYS A 82 -13.98 -23.16 3.41
CA LYS A 82 -15.02 -23.22 2.39
C LYS A 82 -16.40 -23.13 3.04
N ASN A 83 -17.19 -22.15 2.61
CA ASN A 83 -18.63 -22.15 2.83
C ASN A 83 -19.24 -22.94 1.66
N PRO A 84 -19.97 -24.04 1.92
CA PRO A 84 -20.58 -24.85 0.87
C PRO A 84 -21.64 -24.09 0.05
N ASN A 85 -22.08 -22.92 0.50
CA ASN A 85 -23.10 -22.12 -0.17
C ASN A 85 -22.54 -21.06 -1.14
N THR A 86 -21.21 -20.96 -1.32
CA THR A 86 -20.62 -19.97 -2.24
C THR A 86 -19.49 -20.57 -3.08
N GLU A 87 -19.50 -20.33 -4.41
CA GLU A 87 -18.61 -21.02 -5.36
C GLU A 87 -17.12 -20.64 -5.24
N PHE A 88 -16.78 -19.45 -4.74
CA PHE A 88 -15.40 -18.90 -4.75
C PHE A 88 -14.97 -17.93 -3.61
N PRO A 89 -15.83 -17.28 -2.78
CA PRO A 89 -15.41 -16.19 -1.88
C PRO A 89 -14.47 -16.55 -0.71
N ASN A 90 -14.57 -17.73 -0.09
CA ASN A 90 -13.90 -17.89 1.21
C ASN A 90 -12.41 -18.20 1.12
N LEU A 91 -11.97 -18.87 0.06
CA LEU A 91 -10.54 -19.11 -0.14
C LEU A 91 -9.80 -17.83 -0.54
N LYS A 92 -10.52 -16.81 -1.03
CA LYS A 92 -9.96 -15.48 -1.27
C LYS A 92 -9.51 -14.83 0.04
N VAL A 93 -10.25 -14.99 1.15
CA VAL A 93 -9.81 -14.50 2.46
C VAL A 93 -8.44 -15.07 2.81
N LEU A 94 -8.28 -16.39 2.68
CA LEU A 94 -7.03 -17.07 2.99
C LEU A 94 -5.88 -16.58 2.09
N ALA A 95 -6.14 -16.43 0.80
CA ALA A 95 -5.18 -15.93 -0.17
C ALA A 95 -4.77 -14.47 0.14
N THR A 96 -5.75 -13.62 0.44
CA THR A 96 -5.55 -12.21 0.80
C THR A 96 -4.77 -12.08 2.09
N LEU A 97 -5.14 -12.79 3.17
CA LEU A 97 -4.43 -12.73 4.45
C LEU A 97 -2.97 -13.15 4.32
N ASN A 98 -2.69 -14.17 3.50
CA ASN A 98 -1.33 -14.68 3.32
C ASN A 98 -0.55 -13.99 2.18
N ARG A 99 -1.17 -13.04 1.48
CA ARG A 99 -0.64 -12.35 0.28
C ARG A 99 -0.25 -13.29 -0.86
N LYS A 100 -0.86 -14.47 -0.90
CA LYS A 100 -0.34 -15.66 -1.59
C LYS A 100 -1.45 -16.41 -2.31
N GLU A 101 -1.25 -16.79 -3.57
CA GLU A 101 -2.14 -17.72 -4.27
C GLU A 101 -2.11 -19.11 -3.61
N LEU A 102 -3.27 -19.77 -3.54
CA LEU A 102 -3.43 -21.07 -2.88
C LEU A 102 -2.45 -22.14 -3.39
N ARG A 103 -2.11 -22.11 -4.69
CA ARG A 103 -1.14 -23.05 -5.30
C ARG A 103 0.28 -22.95 -4.74
N PHE A 104 0.62 -21.85 -4.07
CA PHE A 104 1.94 -21.66 -3.45
C PHE A 104 1.97 -22.08 -1.98
N PHE A 105 0.86 -22.61 -1.44
CA PHE A 105 0.81 -23.15 -0.09
C PHE A 105 1.49 -24.51 -0.10
N GLY A 106 2.57 -24.64 0.67
CA GLY A 106 3.40 -25.85 0.69
C GLY A 106 3.57 -26.42 2.10
N VAL A 107 3.87 -27.71 2.16
CA VAL A 107 4.25 -28.39 3.41
C VAL A 107 5.45 -27.71 4.05
N GLY A 108 5.45 -27.59 5.37
CA GLY A 108 6.46 -26.89 6.17
C GLY A 108 6.30 -25.37 6.21
N GLN A 109 5.39 -24.78 5.42
CA GLN A 109 5.15 -23.34 5.46
C GLN A 109 4.19 -22.96 6.59
N THR A 110 4.47 -21.83 7.22
CA THR A 110 3.54 -21.14 8.13
C THR A 110 2.58 -20.27 7.33
N ILE A 111 1.30 -20.37 7.64
CA ILE A 111 0.22 -19.52 7.12
C ILE A 111 -0.60 -18.94 8.28
N VAL A 112 -1.33 -17.88 8.02
CA VAL A 112 -2.35 -17.36 8.93
C VAL A 112 -3.73 -17.81 8.49
N VAL A 113 -4.51 -18.30 9.45
CA VAL A 113 -5.89 -18.75 9.28
C VAL A 113 -6.78 -17.97 10.25
N PRO A 114 -7.87 -17.34 9.76
CA PRO A 114 -8.82 -16.68 10.64
C PRO A 114 -9.77 -17.67 11.32
N ASP A 115 -10.22 -17.35 12.53
CA ASP A 115 -11.26 -18.10 13.25
C ASP A 115 -12.66 -17.94 12.61
N THR A 116 -12.89 -16.81 11.96
CA THR A 116 -14.16 -16.41 11.36
C THR A 116 -13.96 -15.89 9.94
N ILE A 117 -14.86 -16.28 9.03
CA ILE A 117 -14.87 -15.82 7.65
C ILE A 117 -15.95 -14.76 7.44
N ILE A 118 -15.53 -13.58 7.01
CA ILE A 118 -16.37 -12.48 6.54
C ILE A 118 -16.05 -12.27 5.07
N GLU A 119 -17.06 -12.24 4.20
CA GLU A 119 -16.80 -12.13 2.75
C GLU A 119 -16.25 -10.76 2.34
N ASN A 120 -16.58 -9.72 3.10
CA ASN A 120 -16.07 -8.38 2.87
C ASN A 120 -14.58 -8.29 3.24
N MET A 121 -13.71 -8.20 2.23
CA MET A 121 -12.25 -8.09 2.41
C MET A 121 -11.82 -6.91 3.28
N LEU A 122 -12.65 -5.86 3.40
CA LEU A 122 -12.35 -4.71 4.25
C LEU A 122 -12.20 -5.12 5.72
N ALA A 123 -12.85 -6.21 6.16
CA ALA A 123 -12.73 -6.76 7.51
C ALA A 123 -11.32 -7.24 7.88
N TYR A 124 -10.46 -7.47 6.88
CA TYR A 124 -9.09 -7.96 7.03
C TYR A 124 -8.03 -6.87 6.76
N SER A 125 -8.48 -5.62 6.57
CA SER A 125 -7.62 -4.50 6.26
C SER A 125 -6.63 -4.21 7.38
N CYS A 126 -5.34 -4.09 7.04
CA CYS A 126 -4.34 -3.50 7.93
C CYS A 126 -4.31 -1.96 7.82
N PHE A 127 -5.19 -1.37 7.01
CA PHE A 127 -5.38 0.06 6.89
C PHE A 127 -6.67 0.47 7.63
N PRO A 128 -6.73 1.69 8.18
CA PRO A 128 -7.93 2.17 8.86
C PRO A 128 -9.12 2.24 7.90
N GLN A 129 -10.33 1.96 8.40
CA GLN A 129 -11.56 2.03 7.58
C GLN A 129 -11.88 3.46 7.14
N TYR A 130 -11.41 4.46 7.89
CA TYR A 130 -11.49 5.86 7.54
C TYR A 130 -10.12 6.54 7.64
N TYR A 131 -9.79 7.37 6.67
CA TYR A 131 -8.55 8.10 6.55
C TYR A 131 -8.83 9.60 6.47
N PRO A 132 -8.80 10.32 7.60
CA PRO A 132 -9.14 11.75 7.67
C PRO A 132 -8.32 12.62 6.72
N GLY A 133 -7.02 12.31 6.54
CA GLY A 133 -6.12 13.02 5.63
C GLY A 133 -6.55 12.97 4.16
N ALA A 134 -7.40 12.01 3.78
CA ALA A 134 -7.93 11.87 2.43
C ALA A 134 -9.41 12.27 2.30
N LYS A 135 -10.03 12.88 3.31
CA LYS A 135 -11.47 13.23 3.28
C LYS A 135 -11.88 14.10 2.10
N ASN A 136 -10.98 14.99 1.65
CA ASN A 136 -11.20 15.89 0.52
C ASN A 136 -10.63 15.35 -0.81
N ILE A 137 -10.10 14.13 -0.81
CA ILE A 137 -9.50 13.51 -1.99
C ILE A 137 -10.49 12.48 -2.53
N LYS A 138 -11.01 12.74 -3.74
CA LYS A 138 -12.02 11.88 -4.38
C LYS A 138 -11.61 10.40 -4.40
N LYS A 139 -10.38 10.10 -4.80
CA LYS A 139 -9.81 8.74 -4.87
C LYS A 139 -8.34 8.78 -4.53
N ILE A 140 -7.87 7.84 -3.70
CA ILE A 140 -6.44 7.65 -3.43
C ILE A 140 -6.12 6.19 -3.16
N ILE A 141 -4.92 5.76 -3.54
CA ILE A 141 -4.39 4.43 -3.24
C ILE A 141 -3.24 4.59 -2.24
N ILE A 142 -3.29 3.86 -1.13
CA ILE A 142 -2.18 3.74 -0.20
C ILE A 142 -1.64 2.32 -0.25
N VAL A 143 -0.34 2.16 -0.48
CA VAL A 143 0.34 0.86 -0.57
C VAL A 143 1.34 0.75 0.58
N THR A 144 1.33 -0.35 1.31
CA THR A 144 2.37 -0.69 2.29
C THR A 144 3.29 -1.74 1.68
N ASN A 145 4.56 -1.40 1.54
CA ASN A 145 5.60 -2.35 1.14
C ASN A 145 5.89 -3.36 2.25
N LYS A 146 5.81 -2.96 3.52
CA LYS A 146 6.05 -3.80 4.69
C LYS A 146 5.03 -4.92 4.75
N PHE A 147 3.74 -4.60 4.66
CA PHE A 147 2.66 -5.59 4.76
C PHE A 147 2.15 -6.13 3.42
N GLN A 148 2.77 -5.69 2.31
CA GLN A 148 2.53 -6.23 0.97
C GLN A 148 1.04 -6.17 0.61
N ALA A 149 0.47 -4.98 0.74
CA ALA A 149 -0.97 -4.75 0.58
C ALA A 149 -1.24 -3.31 0.14
N TYR A 150 -2.45 -3.06 -0.33
CA TYR A 150 -2.91 -1.71 -0.58
C TYR A 150 -4.39 -1.52 -0.23
N ALA A 151 -4.70 -0.27 0.04
CA ALA A 151 -6.03 0.24 0.29
C ALA A 151 -6.40 1.28 -0.77
N CYS A 152 -7.63 1.22 -1.24
CA CYS A 152 -8.23 2.26 -2.08
C CYS A 152 -9.27 3.00 -1.24
N TYR A 153 -9.19 4.33 -1.24
CA TYR A 153 -10.09 5.20 -0.51
C TYR A 153 -10.88 6.10 -1.45
N GLU A 154 -12.13 6.39 -1.11
CA GLU A 154 -12.93 7.47 -1.68
C GLU A 154 -13.35 8.44 -0.58
N TYR A 155 -12.96 9.71 -0.70
CA TYR A 155 -13.27 10.74 0.31
C TYR A 155 -12.93 10.28 1.75
N GLY A 156 -11.78 9.62 1.91
CA GLY A 156 -11.32 9.08 3.19
C GLY A 156 -11.93 7.72 3.58
N HIS A 157 -12.99 7.22 2.94
CA HIS A 157 -13.57 5.91 3.27
C HIS A 157 -12.90 4.78 2.50
N LEU A 158 -12.53 3.70 3.20
CA LEU A 158 -11.93 2.53 2.58
C LEU A 158 -12.97 1.81 1.70
N VAL A 159 -12.68 1.67 0.40
CA VAL A 159 -13.57 1.00 -0.57
C VAL A 159 -13.00 -0.31 -1.12
N ARG A 160 -11.68 -0.52 -0.99
CA ARG A 160 -11.02 -1.78 -1.35
C ARG A 160 -9.80 -2.03 -0.48
N PHE A 161 -9.62 -3.27 -0.06
CA PHE A 161 -8.38 -3.78 0.50
C PHE A 161 -7.94 -4.99 -0.33
N ALA A 162 -6.66 -5.01 -0.70
CA ALA A 162 -6.11 -6.05 -1.54
C ALA A 162 -4.67 -6.39 -1.16
N ALA A 163 -4.29 -7.64 -1.44
CA ALA A 163 -2.91 -8.09 -1.34
C ALA A 163 -2.08 -7.58 -2.51
N SER A 164 -0.80 -7.33 -2.27
CA SER A 164 0.19 -6.99 -3.30
C SER A 164 1.45 -7.83 -3.14
N ASN A 165 2.17 -8.13 -4.22
CA ASN A 165 3.56 -8.61 -4.15
C ASN A 165 4.42 -7.60 -4.92
N THR A 166 5.15 -6.75 -4.18
CA THR A 166 5.92 -5.62 -4.74
C THR A 166 7.33 -6.04 -5.17
N GLY A 167 8.19 -5.07 -5.49
CA GLY A 167 9.53 -5.29 -5.99
C GLY A 167 10.45 -6.02 -5.01
N LYS A 168 11.24 -6.99 -5.50
CA LYS A 168 12.29 -7.66 -4.71
C LYS A 168 13.42 -6.69 -4.33
N GLU A 169 14.27 -7.08 -3.38
CA GLU A 169 15.33 -6.24 -2.75
C GLU A 169 16.18 -5.42 -3.73
N ARG A 170 16.51 -5.99 -4.90
CA ARG A 170 17.38 -5.36 -5.90
C ARG A 170 16.63 -4.57 -6.99
N THR A 171 15.30 -4.61 -6.98
CA THR A 171 14.35 -3.93 -7.89
C THR A 171 13.07 -3.57 -7.13
N GLN A 172 13.24 -2.82 -6.03
CA GLN A 172 12.15 -2.51 -5.12
C GLN A 172 11.09 -1.62 -5.76
N THR A 173 9.91 -1.61 -5.17
CA THR A 173 8.91 -0.57 -5.42
C THR A 173 9.07 0.47 -4.30
N TYR A 174 9.69 1.61 -4.58
CA TYR A 174 10.11 2.52 -3.51
C TYR A 174 8.95 3.33 -2.91
N PRO A 175 9.03 3.66 -1.61
CA PRO A 175 8.09 4.60 -0.98
C PRO A 175 8.14 5.99 -1.63
N GLY A 176 7.03 6.71 -1.49
CA GLY A 176 6.82 8.05 -2.02
C GLY A 176 5.50 8.17 -2.78
N ARG A 177 5.24 9.37 -3.27
CA ARG A 177 4.04 9.73 -4.03
C ARG A 177 4.24 9.51 -5.53
N TYR A 178 3.19 8.96 -6.13
CA TYR A 178 3.02 8.66 -7.54
C TYR A 178 1.58 9.02 -7.95
N SER A 179 1.20 8.74 -9.20
CA SER A 179 -0.20 8.73 -9.64
C SER A 179 -0.41 7.66 -10.69
N LEU A 180 -1.63 7.15 -10.81
CA LEU A 180 -2.03 6.34 -11.95
C LEU A 180 -1.90 7.14 -13.25
N GLU A 181 -1.25 6.53 -14.24
CA GLU A 181 -0.90 7.15 -15.51
C GLU A 181 -1.79 6.58 -16.62
N TRP A 182 -1.36 5.51 -17.27
CA TRP A 182 -2.08 4.86 -18.38
C TRP A 182 -2.39 3.40 -18.03
N LYS A 183 -3.38 2.83 -18.71
CA LYS A 183 -3.80 1.45 -18.49
C LYS A 183 -4.04 0.71 -19.79
N GLU A 184 -3.78 -0.59 -19.77
CA GLU A 184 -4.00 -1.51 -20.88
C GLU A 184 -4.49 -2.85 -20.34
N ALA A 185 -5.57 -3.39 -20.93
CA ALA A 185 -6.22 -4.60 -20.43
C ALA A 185 -5.30 -5.83 -20.49
N VAL A 186 -4.41 -5.90 -21.49
CA VAL A 186 -3.39 -6.94 -21.62
C VAL A 186 -2.10 -6.27 -22.10
N HIS A 187 -1.22 -5.91 -21.16
CA HIS A 187 0.06 -5.29 -21.50
C HIS A 187 1.15 -6.35 -21.62
N ARG A 188 2.04 -6.22 -22.60
CA ARG A 188 3.30 -6.98 -22.68
C ARG A 188 4.45 -6.06 -22.33
N SER A 189 5.36 -6.49 -21.46
CA SER A 189 6.44 -5.62 -20.99
C SER A 189 7.32 -5.16 -22.14
N SER A 190 7.65 -3.87 -22.14
CA SER A 190 8.65 -3.30 -23.04
C SER A 190 10.06 -3.86 -22.79
N LEU A 191 10.34 -4.34 -21.57
CA LEU A 191 11.60 -4.98 -21.22
C LEU A 191 11.62 -6.45 -21.66
N ASP A 192 10.50 -7.16 -21.54
CA ASP A 192 10.38 -8.57 -21.91
C ASP A 192 8.96 -8.90 -22.39
N SER A 193 8.77 -9.12 -23.68
CA SER A 193 7.46 -9.37 -24.29
C SER A 193 6.78 -10.68 -23.85
N GLU A 194 7.51 -11.58 -23.20
CA GLU A 194 6.98 -12.80 -22.58
C GLU A 194 6.24 -12.49 -21.28
N TRP A 195 6.52 -11.35 -20.63
CA TRP A 195 5.80 -10.91 -19.44
C TRP A 195 4.46 -10.29 -19.84
N VAL A 196 3.42 -11.12 -19.86
CA VAL A 196 2.03 -10.71 -20.04
C VAL A 196 1.46 -10.24 -18.69
N MET A 197 0.92 -9.03 -18.69
CA MET A 197 0.43 -8.33 -17.51
C MET A 197 -1.04 -7.94 -17.74
N PRO A 198 -1.99 -8.82 -17.40
CA PRO A 198 -3.41 -8.50 -17.47
C PRO A 198 -3.77 -7.37 -16.51
N PHE A 199 -4.69 -6.50 -16.94
CA PHE A 199 -5.17 -5.34 -16.21
C PHE A 199 -4.04 -4.44 -15.69
N ASN A 200 -3.11 -4.11 -16.59
CA ASN A 200 -1.98 -3.25 -16.27
C ASN A 200 -2.43 -1.80 -16.12
N PHE A 201 -2.11 -1.21 -14.97
CA PHE A 201 -2.28 0.21 -14.68
C PHE A 201 -0.96 0.79 -14.21
N ASN A 202 -0.29 1.53 -15.10
CA ASN A 202 0.98 2.17 -14.81
C ASN A 202 0.80 3.27 -13.77
N PHE A 203 1.78 3.43 -12.87
CA PHE A 203 1.87 4.53 -11.91
C PHE A 203 3.23 5.26 -11.94
N HIS A 204 4.12 4.85 -12.84
CA HIS A 204 5.31 5.62 -13.20
C HIS A 204 5.72 5.29 -14.64
N SER A 205 5.56 6.24 -15.57
CA SER A 205 5.70 5.94 -17.00
C SER A 205 7.13 5.57 -17.40
N GLU A 206 8.12 6.32 -16.91
CA GLU A 206 9.52 6.16 -17.33
C GLU A 206 10.15 4.90 -16.75
N ALA A 207 9.91 4.62 -15.46
CA ALA A 207 10.37 3.44 -14.77
C ALA A 207 9.56 2.17 -15.09
N GLY A 208 8.36 2.33 -15.65
CA GLY A 208 7.47 1.22 -16.01
C GLY A 208 6.74 0.58 -14.83
N ASN A 209 6.75 1.20 -13.64
CA ASN A 209 6.03 0.66 -12.48
C ASN A 209 4.52 0.61 -12.75
N ALA A 210 3.90 -0.52 -12.44
CA ALA A 210 2.47 -0.71 -12.65
C ALA A 210 1.83 -1.63 -11.59
N PHE A 211 0.54 -1.47 -11.40
CA PHE A 211 -0.32 -2.48 -10.82
C PHE A 211 -0.78 -3.43 -11.93
N HIS A 212 -0.70 -4.75 -11.73
CA HIS A 212 -1.20 -5.70 -12.72
C HIS A 212 -1.39 -7.09 -12.12
N GLN A 213 -2.18 -7.94 -12.76
CA GLN A 213 -2.26 -9.34 -12.39
C GLN A 213 -0.93 -10.04 -12.69
N PHE A 214 -0.46 -10.85 -11.74
CA PHE A 214 0.61 -11.81 -11.97
C PHE A 214 0.61 -12.87 -10.85
N MET A 215 1.57 -13.79 -10.89
CA MET A 215 1.78 -14.75 -9.80
C MET A 215 2.09 -14.05 -8.47
N MET A 216 1.39 -14.49 -7.42
CA MET A 216 1.50 -13.95 -6.05
C MET A 216 2.03 -15.02 -5.08
N PRO A 217 3.35 -15.21 -4.95
CA PRO A 217 3.93 -16.21 -4.03
C PRO A 217 3.91 -15.82 -2.54
N GLY A 218 3.38 -14.66 -2.16
CA GLY A 218 3.36 -14.22 -0.75
C GLY A 218 4.65 -13.56 -0.30
N ARG A 219 5.27 -12.76 -1.17
CA ARG A 219 6.51 -12.03 -0.89
C ARG A 219 6.80 -10.95 -1.97
N PRO A 220 7.58 -9.88 -1.69
CA PRO A 220 8.07 -9.04 -2.76
C PRO A 220 8.99 -9.82 -3.71
N VAL A 221 8.57 -9.95 -4.97
CA VAL A 221 9.24 -10.76 -6.01
C VAL A 221 9.26 -10.09 -7.38
N SER A 222 8.58 -8.96 -7.54
CA SER A 222 8.45 -8.31 -8.84
C SER A 222 9.72 -7.54 -9.23
N HIS A 223 9.77 -7.11 -10.49
CA HIS A 223 10.67 -6.06 -10.94
C HIS A 223 9.93 -4.73 -10.85
N SER A 224 9.91 -4.13 -9.65
CA SER A 224 9.29 -2.83 -9.30
C SER A 224 7.77 -2.67 -9.41
N CYS A 225 7.03 -3.60 -10.03
CA CYS A 225 5.56 -3.56 -10.09
C CYS A 225 4.86 -3.98 -8.79
N CYS A 226 3.60 -3.58 -8.63
CA CYS A 226 2.68 -4.10 -7.62
C CYS A 226 1.85 -5.23 -8.24
N ARG A 227 2.26 -6.49 -8.03
CA ARG A 227 1.49 -7.65 -8.50
C ARG A 227 0.27 -7.82 -7.61
N GLN A 228 -0.82 -8.30 -8.17
CA GLN A 228 -2.10 -8.50 -7.47
C GLN A 228 -2.83 -9.71 -8.03
N PHE A 229 -3.86 -10.17 -7.31
CA PHE A 229 -4.76 -11.20 -7.82
C PHE A 229 -5.60 -10.67 -8.99
N MET A 230 -6.15 -11.58 -9.81
CA MET A 230 -6.87 -11.22 -11.04
C MET A 230 -8.09 -10.32 -10.79
N ASP A 231 -8.89 -10.65 -9.78
CA ASP A 231 -10.09 -9.90 -9.39
C ASP A 231 -9.73 -8.50 -8.87
N ASP A 232 -8.68 -8.39 -8.05
CA ASP A 232 -8.16 -7.11 -7.56
C ASP A 232 -7.63 -6.25 -8.71
N ALA A 233 -6.91 -6.85 -9.65
CA ALA A 233 -6.38 -6.16 -10.82
C ALA A 233 -7.48 -5.61 -11.71
N LYS A 234 -8.47 -6.45 -12.01
CA LYS A 234 -9.64 -6.05 -12.78
C LYS A 234 -10.41 -4.94 -12.08
N TRP A 235 -10.65 -5.06 -10.77
CA TRP A 235 -11.35 -4.04 -9.99
C TRP A 235 -10.62 -2.69 -10.05
N LEU A 236 -9.31 -2.68 -9.76
CA LEU A 236 -8.50 -1.46 -9.75
C LEU A 236 -8.45 -0.81 -11.15
N PHE A 237 -8.37 -1.63 -12.20
CA PHE A 237 -8.34 -1.17 -13.59
C PHE A 237 -9.58 -0.35 -13.96
N TYR A 238 -10.77 -0.74 -13.49
CA TYR A 238 -12.01 0.00 -13.78
C TYR A 238 -12.29 1.10 -12.77
N TRP A 239 -11.85 0.95 -11.51
CA TRP A 239 -12.04 1.96 -10.48
C TRP A 239 -11.11 3.19 -10.64
N GLY A 240 -9.85 2.97 -10.98
CA GLY A 240 -8.82 4.01 -11.04
C GLY A 240 -8.93 4.92 -12.26
N GLU A 241 -8.47 6.17 -12.09
CA GLU A 241 -8.49 7.23 -13.09
C GLU A 241 -7.05 7.52 -13.54
N GLY A 242 -6.79 7.51 -14.86
CA GLY A 242 -5.47 7.78 -15.42
C GLY A 242 -5.16 9.28 -15.53
N TYR A 243 -3.98 9.61 -16.07
CA TYR A 243 -3.55 10.99 -16.25
C TYR A 243 -4.56 11.79 -17.09
N LYS A 244 -4.70 13.07 -16.77
CA LYS A 244 -5.46 14.05 -17.55
C LYS A 244 -4.56 14.73 -18.58
N LYS A 245 -5.16 15.19 -19.67
CA LYS A 245 -4.48 16.01 -20.67
C LYS A 245 -4.90 17.47 -20.52
N ASN A 246 -3.99 18.39 -20.78
CA ASN A 246 -4.32 19.82 -20.89
C ASN A 246 -4.98 20.13 -22.24
N ALA A 247 -5.35 21.39 -22.47
CA ALA A 247 -5.99 21.85 -23.70
C ALA A 247 -5.17 21.54 -24.98
N ASN A 248 -3.84 21.45 -24.86
CA ASN A 248 -2.93 21.14 -25.97
C ASN A 248 -2.69 19.63 -26.14
N GLY A 249 -3.44 18.78 -25.45
CA GLY A 249 -3.30 17.32 -25.49
C GLY A 249 -2.08 16.78 -24.73
N LYS A 250 -1.29 17.62 -24.05
CA LYS A 250 -0.12 17.22 -23.27
C LYS A 250 -0.56 16.64 -21.93
N LYS A 251 0.10 15.57 -21.49
CA LYS A 251 -0.14 14.96 -20.17
C LYS A 251 0.11 15.97 -19.06
N ILE A 252 -0.79 16.02 -18.09
CA ILE A 252 -0.61 16.75 -16.84
C ILE A 252 0.03 15.76 -15.84
N PRO A 253 1.28 15.97 -15.41
CA PRO A 253 1.92 15.06 -14.46
C PRO A 253 1.12 14.96 -13.16
N LEU A 254 1.09 13.76 -12.57
CA LEU A 254 0.47 13.54 -11.25
C LEU A 254 -1.03 13.88 -11.17
N SER A 255 -1.75 13.76 -12.28
CA SER A 255 -3.16 14.18 -12.39
C SER A 255 -4.17 13.03 -12.38
N GLY A 256 -3.71 11.78 -12.46
CA GLY A 256 -4.55 10.60 -12.24
C GLY A 256 -4.79 10.35 -10.75
N THR A 257 -5.39 9.21 -10.41
CA THR A 257 -5.59 8.82 -9.01
C THR A 257 -4.24 8.80 -8.27
N PRO A 258 -4.04 9.58 -7.20
CA PRO A 258 -2.81 9.56 -6.43
C PRO A 258 -2.53 8.17 -5.86
N VAL A 259 -1.25 7.80 -5.84
CA VAL A 259 -0.76 6.54 -5.28
C VAL A 259 0.36 6.88 -4.32
N VAL A 260 0.20 6.55 -3.04
CA VAL A 260 1.22 6.80 -2.01
C VAL A 260 1.73 5.46 -1.51
N LEU A 261 3.00 5.20 -1.74
CA LEU A 261 3.68 4.04 -1.18
C LEU A 261 4.32 4.46 0.14
N ILE A 262 3.92 3.82 1.21
CA ILE A 262 4.52 3.98 2.53
C ILE A 262 5.44 2.81 2.80
N ASP A 263 6.39 3.06 3.72
CA ASP A 263 7.32 2.09 4.30
C ASP A 263 8.12 1.25 3.27
N HIS A 264 8.89 0.28 3.77
CA HIS A 264 9.64 -0.66 2.94
C HIS A 264 9.62 -2.06 3.59
N PHE A 265 9.83 -3.08 2.76
CA PHE A 265 9.89 -4.46 3.24
C PHE A 265 11.24 -4.77 3.88
N ASP A 266 11.23 -5.43 5.05
CA ASP A 266 12.46 -5.93 5.66
C ASP A 266 12.96 -7.20 4.94
N PHE A 267 13.89 -7.01 4.01
CA PHE A 267 14.50 -8.09 3.25
C PHE A 267 15.47 -8.97 4.06
N ALA A 268 15.76 -8.66 5.33
CA ALA A 268 16.47 -9.59 6.21
C ALA A 268 15.61 -10.83 6.52
N ARG A 269 14.27 -10.70 6.55
CA ARG A 269 13.34 -11.82 6.73
C ARG A 269 13.43 -12.75 5.54
N LYS A 270 13.78 -14.02 5.75
CA LYS A 270 14.01 -14.99 4.64
C LYS A 270 12.73 -15.55 4.03
N THR A 271 11.68 -15.73 4.82
CA THR A 271 10.43 -16.38 4.42
C THR A 271 9.22 -15.60 4.93
N GLY A 272 8.13 -15.60 4.15
CA GLY A 272 6.90 -14.88 4.50
C GLY A 272 7.11 -13.38 4.68
N GLY A 273 6.25 -12.75 5.48
CA GLY A 273 6.40 -11.36 5.87
C GLY A 273 5.59 -11.04 7.14
N PRO A 274 5.63 -9.77 7.60
CA PRO A 274 5.10 -9.37 8.90
C PRO A 274 3.60 -9.55 9.07
N TRP A 275 2.83 -9.66 7.98
CA TRP A 275 1.40 -9.95 8.05
C TRP A 275 1.09 -11.32 8.65
N LEU A 276 2.06 -12.24 8.67
CA LEU A 276 1.89 -13.53 9.34
C LEU A 276 1.86 -13.39 10.87
N ASP A 277 2.38 -12.30 11.42
CA ASP A 277 2.53 -12.12 12.87
C ASP A 277 1.27 -11.54 13.53
N PHE A 278 0.32 -11.02 12.74
CA PHE A 278 -0.95 -10.49 13.22
C PHE A 278 -1.76 -11.58 13.95
N LYS A 279 -2.29 -11.26 15.14
CA LYS A 279 -3.19 -12.15 15.91
C LYS A 279 -4.65 -11.77 15.76
N SER A 280 -4.96 -10.61 15.19
CA SER A 280 -6.31 -10.23 14.78
C SER A 280 -6.34 -9.12 13.74
N ASN A 281 -7.52 -8.89 13.14
CA ASN A 281 -7.76 -7.70 12.29
C ASN A 281 -7.67 -6.37 13.05
N LYS A 282 -7.58 -6.38 14.39
CA LYS A 282 -7.48 -5.17 15.23
C LYS A 282 -6.07 -4.89 15.71
N ASP A 283 -5.12 -5.82 15.53
CA ASP A 283 -3.78 -5.71 16.11
C ASP A 283 -2.86 -4.73 15.37
N SER A 284 -3.22 -4.30 14.16
CA SER A 284 -2.28 -3.60 13.26
C SER A 284 -3.01 -2.70 12.28
N VAL A 285 -3.66 -1.68 12.81
CA VAL A 285 -4.13 -0.54 12.01
C VAL A 285 -2.93 0.36 11.74
N LEU A 286 -2.54 0.47 10.48
CA LEU A 286 -1.47 1.34 10.03
C LEU A 286 -1.78 2.80 10.36
N THR A 287 -0.80 3.51 10.91
CA THR A 287 -0.81 4.97 10.92
C THR A 287 -0.47 5.46 9.52
N LEU A 288 -1.35 6.28 8.95
CA LEU A 288 -1.17 6.89 7.63
C LEU A 288 -0.62 8.31 7.78
N PRO A 289 0.07 8.87 6.75
CA PRO A 289 0.48 10.27 6.76
C PRO A 289 -0.69 11.21 7.06
N GLU A 290 -0.48 12.33 7.75
CA GLU A 290 -1.58 13.29 8.00
C GLU A 290 -2.09 13.93 6.71
N ASP A 291 -1.15 14.30 5.83
CA ASP A 291 -1.44 14.78 4.48
C ASP A 291 -0.76 13.84 3.45
N PRO A 292 -1.53 13.03 2.71
CA PRO A 292 -0.95 12.15 1.70
C PRO A 292 -0.38 12.89 0.48
N MET A 293 -0.81 14.13 0.21
CA MET A 293 -0.38 14.89 -0.96
C MET A 293 0.94 15.64 -0.72
N GLU A 294 1.28 15.90 0.55
CA GLU A 294 2.57 16.45 0.97
C GLU A 294 3.69 15.39 1.00
N VAL A 295 3.35 14.10 0.85
CA VAL A 295 4.36 13.05 0.67
C VAL A 295 5.19 13.34 -0.58
N GLU A 296 6.52 13.32 -0.42
CA GLU A 296 7.46 13.59 -1.51
C GLU A 296 7.27 12.59 -2.66
N GLU A 297 7.50 13.05 -3.90
CA GLU A 297 7.53 12.15 -5.06
C GLU A 297 8.58 11.06 -4.86
N ALA A 298 8.28 9.83 -5.28
CA ALA A 298 9.19 8.73 -5.03
C ALA A 298 10.56 8.92 -5.67
N LEU A 299 11.58 8.47 -4.96
CA LEU A 299 12.95 8.40 -5.46
C LEU A 299 13.16 7.04 -6.13
N ILE A 300 13.50 7.05 -7.41
CA ILE A 300 13.83 5.83 -8.16
C ILE A 300 15.26 5.96 -8.69
N PRO A 301 16.18 5.06 -8.32
CA PRO A 301 17.54 5.04 -8.84
C PRO A 301 17.59 5.06 -10.37
N MET A 302 18.40 5.94 -10.95
CA MET A 302 18.58 6.05 -12.41
C MET A 302 18.89 4.71 -13.10
N CYS A 303 19.62 3.81 -12.41
CA CYS A 303 19.96 2.48 -12.92
C CYS A 303 18.73 1.61 -13.17
N GLN A 304 17.61 1.86 -12.48
CA GLN A 304 16.34 1.15 -12.63
C GLN A 304 15.39 1.82 -13.62
N ILE A 305 15.75 2.99 -14.15
CA ILE A 305 15.07 3.58 -15.29
C ILE A 305 15.66 2.99 -16.59
N PRO A 306 14.83 2.39 -17.47
CA PRO A 306 15.25 1.95 -18.79
C PRO A 306 15.94 3.08 -19.56
N GLU A 307 17.08 2.77 -20.21
CA GLU A 307 17.91 3.78 -20.87
C GLU A 307 17.13 4.62 -21.89
N GLY A 308 16.28 3.98 -22.70
CA GLY A 308 15.43 4.63 -23.70
C GLY A 308 14.38 5.59 -23.12
N SER A 309 14.03 5.46 -21.84
CA SER A 309 13.05 6.33 -21.17
C SER A 309 13.70 7.52 -20.46
N ARG A 310 15.03 7.54 -20.29
CA ARG A 310 15.72 8.56 -19.47
C ARG A 310 15.62 9.97 -20.06
N GLY A 311 15.34 10.10 -21.35
CA GLY A 311 15.19 11.39 -22.03
C GLY A 311 13.91 12.14 -21.65
N SER A 312 12.87 11.43 -21.19
CA SER A 312 11.58 12.04 -20.79
C SER A 312 11.45 12.30 -19.29
N LEU A 313 12.49 11.99 -18.51
CA LEU A 313 12.48 12.18 -17.05
C LEU A 313 12.31 13.65 -16.70
N ARG A 314 11.26 13.95 -15.94
CA ARG A 314 11.08 15.25 -15.30
C ARG A 314 11.95 15.30 -14.06
N ASN A 315 12.73 16.37 -13.88
CA ASN A 315 13.65 16.54 -12.76
C ASN A 315 14.69 15.40 -12.66
N ARG A 316 15.60 15.36 -13.64
CA ARG A 316 16.61 14.29 -13.79
C ARG A 316 17.49 14.11 -12.55
N GLU A 317 17.82 15.20 -11.86
CA GLU A 317 18.69 15.16 -10.67
C GLU A 317 18.14 14.28 -9.55
N ARG A 318 16.80 14.24 -9.37
CA ARG A 318 16.16 13.35 -8.38
C ARG A 318 16.54 11.88 -8.59
N TYR A 319 16.63 11.42 -9.83
CA TYR A 319 16.95 10.02 -10.16
C TYR A 319 18.44 9.72 -10.02
N VAL A 320 19.30 10.72 -10.22
CA VAL A 320 20.75 10.60 -10.04
C VAL A 320 21.08 10.41 -8.56
N HIS A 321 20.49 11.21 -7.68
CA HIS A 321 20.73 11.16 -6.23
C HIS A 321 19.80 10.21 -5.46
N ALA A 322 18.85 9.55 -6.15
CA ALA A 322 17.87 8.68 -5.53
C ALA A 322 18.52 7.52 -4.76
N GLU A 323 19.51 6.85 -5.34
CA GLU A 323 20.15 5.70 -4.68
C GLU A 323 20.84 6.11 -3.36
N ASP A 324 21.63 7.16 -3.38
CA ASP A 324 22.35 7.66 -2.20
C ASP A 324 21.37 8.05 -1.09
N THR A 325 20.30 8.75 -1.45
CA THR A 325 19.27 9.19 -0.50
C THR A 325 18.53 7.99 0.09
N LEU A 326 18.15 7.01 -0.72
CA LEU A 326 17.46 5.79 -0.26
C LEU A 326 18.36 4.92 0.62
N ARG A 327 19.67 4.88 0.36
CA ARG A 327 20.65 4.22 1.23
C ARG A 327 20.79 4.95 2.57
N ALA A 328 20.92 6.27 2.55
CA ALA A 328 21.00 7.08 3.76
C ALA A 328 19.75 6.92 4.65
N ARG A 329 18.57 6.71 4.04
CA ARG A 329 17.30 6.44 4.75
C ARG A 329 17.10 4.98 5.15
N GLY A 330 18.05 4.09 4.88
CA GLY A 330 17.97 2.67 5.21
C GLY A 330 17.02 1.83 4.35
N VAL A 331 16.40 2.42 3.31
CA VAL A 331 15.49 1.70 2.40
C VAL A 331 16.26 0.68 1.55
N ILE A 332 17.47 1.05 1.11
CA ILE A 332 18.40 0.13 0.45
C ILE A 332 19.47 -0.29 1.47
N ARG A 333 19.50 -1.58 1.80
CA ARG A 333 20.43 -2.12 2.79
C ARG A 333 21.90 -2.04 2.33
N PRO A 334 22.85 -1.93 3.27
CA PRO A 334 24.28 -2.01 2.96
C PRO A 334 24.63 -3.28 2.18
N GLY A 335 25.53 -3.16 1.20
CA GLY A 335 26.00 -4.28 0.36
C GLY A 335 25.03 -4.75 -0.73
N VAL A 336 23.78 -4.28 -0.76
CA VAL A 336 22.83 -4.62 -1.82
C VAL A 336 23.20 -3.89 -3.11
N LYS A 337 23.47 -4.64 -4.17
CA LYS A 337 23.68 -4.10 -5.52
C LYS A 337 22.38 -4.10 -6.31
N LEU A 338 21.89 -2.93 -6.71
CA LEU A 338 20.67 -2.83 -7.53
C LEU A 338 20.85 -3.51 -8.90
N ILE A 339 19.76 -4.03 -9.44
CA ILE A 339 19.74 -4.57 -10.81
C ILE A 339 19.46 -3.41 -11.75
N VAL A 340 20.29 -3.28 -12.78
CA VAL A 340 20.11 -2.32 -13.87
C VAL A 340 18.93 -2.76 -14.73
N SER A 341 18.14 -1.81 -15.22
CA SER A 341 17.08 -2.10 -16.18
C SER A 341 17.66 -2.61 -17.50
N VAL A 342 17.14 -3.75 -17.99
CA VAL A 342 17.63 -4.45 -19.19
C VAL A 342 16.46 -4.67 -20.14
N ASP A 343 16.66 -4.30 -21.41
CA ASP A 343 15.76 -4.62 -22.51
C ASP A 343 16.09 -6.03 -23.05
N TYR A 344 15.41 -7.05 -22.50
CA TYR A 344 15.56 -8.44 -22.93
C TYR A 344 15.07 -8.67 -24.35
N ASN A 345 14.10 -7.88 -24.84
CA ASN A 345 13.65 -7.93 -26.22
C ASN A 345 14.79 -7.54 -27.19
N LYS A 346 15.55 -6.50 -26.86
CA LYS A 346 16.75 -6.11 -27.62
C LYS A 346 17.83 -7.18 -27.55
N LEU A 347 18.08 -7.77 -26.37
CA LEU A 347 19.08 -8.84 -26.22
C LEU A 347 18.73 -10.08 -27.06
N ARG A 348 17.46 -10.51 -27.07
CA ARG A 348 17.00 -11.64 -27.90
C ARG A 348 17.21 -11.36 -29.39
N ARG A 349 16.78 -10.19 -29.89
CA ARG A 349 16.99 -9.77 -31.29
C ARG A 349 18.47 -9.75 -31.68
N LEU A 350 19.35 -9.23 -30.82
CA LEU A 350 20.79 -9.20 -31.07
C LEU A 350 21.40 -10.61 -31.12
N LYS A 351 20.94 -11.52 -30.26
CA LYS A 351 21.36 -12.93 -30.26
C LYS A 351 20.94 -13.62 -31.55
N GLU A 352 19.68 -13.50 -31.95
CA GLU A 352 19.14 -14.07 -33.20
C GLU A 352 19.93 -13.56 -34.43
N LEU A 353 20.20 -12.25 -34.51
CA LEU A 353 21.00 -11.68 -35.60
C LEU A 353 22.43 -12.25 -35.63
N LYS A 354 23.04 -12.47 -34.47
CA LYS A 354 24.39 -13.07 -34.37
C LYS A 354 24.38 -14.52 -34.84
N GLU A 355 23.35 -15.28 -34.49
CA GLU A 355 23.18 -16.68 -34.92
C GLU A 355 22.95 -16.79 -36.43
N ILE A 356 22.12 -15.89 -37.00
CA ILE A 356 21.91 -15.81 -38.46
C ILE A 356 23.23 -15.52 -39.18
N ARG A 357 23.97 -14.49 -38.77
CA ARG A 357 25.28 -14.15 -39.37
C ARG A 357 26.30 -15.28 -39.26
N ALA A 358 26.31 -16.00 -38.14
CA ALA A 358 27.21 -17.14 -37.95
C ALA A 358 26.86 -18.31 -38.87
N ARG A 359 25.57 -18.54 -39.14
CA ARG A 359 25.11 -19.55 -40.10
C ARG A 359 25.47 -19.16 -41.54
N GLU A 360 25.20 -17.91 -41.94
CA GLU A 360 25.56 -17.38 -43.26
C GLU A 360 27.07 -17.47 -43.52
N ALA A 361 27.90 -17.14 -42.52
CA ALA A 361 29.36 -17.26 -42.63
C ALA A 361 29.82 -18.73 -42.82
N LYS A 362 29.20 -19.68 -42.10
CA LYS A 362 29.49 -21.12 -42.27
C LYS A 362 29.08 -21.64 -43.64
N GLU A 363 27.92 -21.21 -44.14
CA GLU A 363 27.44 -21.58 -45.48
C GLU A 363 28.35 -21.00 -46.58
N ALA A 364 28.76 -19.75 -46.43
CA ALA A 364 29.73 -19.12 -47.34
C ALA A 364 31.09 -19.83 -47.33
N HIS A 365 31.58 -20.26 -46.16
CA HIS A 365 32.81 -21.03 -46.05
C HIS A 365 32.72 -22.38 -46.77
N LYS A 366 31.65 -23.14 -46.52
CA LYS A 366 31.40 -24.43 -47.20
C LYS A 366 31.28 -24.28 -48.71
N LYS A 367 30.64 -23.20 -49.17
CA LYS A 367 30.53 -22.92 -50.61
C LYS A 367 31.91 -22.67 -51.23
N LYS A 368 32.76 -21.89 -50.56
CA LYS A 368 34.14 -21.66 -51.02
C LYS A 368 34.99 -22.93 -51.02
N GLU A 369 34.88 -23.77 -49.98
CA GLU A 369 35.57 -25.07 -49.93
C GLU A 369 35.14 -25.99 -51.09
N ASN A 370 33.84 -26.07 -51.36
CA ASN A 370 33.32 -26.86 -52.47
C ASN A 370 33.73 -26.29 -53.85
N GLU A 371 33.81 -24.97 -54.00
CA GLU A 371 34.31 -24.33 -55.22
C GLU A 371 35.81 -24.58 -55.42
N SER A 372 36.62 -24.62 -54.35
CA SER A 372 38.03 -24.99 -54.45
C SER A 372 38.25 -26.48 -54.78
N LEU A 373 37.39 -27.37 -54.27
CA LEU A 373 37.47 -28.81 -54.53
C LEU A 373 37.03 -29.21 -55.95
N ASN A 374 36.24 -28.37 -56.62
CA ASN A 374 35.81 -28.61 -58.01
C ASN A 374 36.77 -28.00 -59.05
N HIS A 375 37.84 -27.34 -58.61
CA HIS A 375 38.87 -26.74 -59.46
C HIS A 375 40.25 -27.40 -59.36
N GLU A 376 40.37 -28.45 -58.54
CA GLU A 376 41.44 -29.48 -58.62
C GLU A 376 40.93 -30.68 -59.42
#